data_AF-A0A0R1VV81-F1
#
_entry.id   AF-A0A0R1VV81-F1
#
_cell.length_a   1.000
_cell.length_b   1.000
_cell.length_c   1.000
_cell.angle_alpha   90.00
_cell.angle_beta   90.00
_cell.angle_gamma   90.00
#
_symmetry.space_group_name_H-M   'P 1'
#
loop_
_entity.id
_entity.type
_entity.pdbx_description
1 polymer ?
#
loop_
_entity_poly.entity_id
_entity_poly.type
_entity_poly.pdbx_seq_one_letter_code
_entity_poly.pdbx_strand_id
1 'polypeptide(L)'
;MGKVQEEIATRISLDSVQAVGSLKGLKDAIKATNNEWKAQEIALKNSGDYLGAAKVKYEGLSNVIKIQKQSIAELETRQRGLINVNEETARTFEKYNAEITKTRQEMSSLDTSVSSSKQKYDELEKN
;
A
#
# COMPACT_ATOMS: atom_id res chain seq x y z
N MET A 1 17.97 32.41 18.41
CA MET A 1 16.86 31.47 18.17
C MET A 1 16.99 30.66 16.85
N GLY A 2 18.00 30.86 15.99
CA GLY A 2 18.08 30.21 14.67
C GLY A 2 18.48 28.72 14.65
N LYS A 3 19.46 28.28 15.46
CA LYS A 3 20.03 26.93 15.34
C LYS A 3 19.04 25.78 15.55
N VAL A 4 18.09 25.92 16.47
CA VAL A 4 17.09 24.87 16.76
C VAL A 4 16.06 24.78 15.63
N GLN A 5 15.66 25.92 15.05
CA GLN A 5 14.70 25.93 13.93
C GLN A 5 15.34 25.35 12.66
N GLU A 6 16.59 25.69 12.37
CA GLU A 6 17.33 25.14 11.22
C GLU A 6 17.58 23.64 11.36
N GLU A 7 17.93 23.15 12.55
CA GLU A 7 18.12 21.72 12.80
C GLU A 7 16.81 20.93 12.68
N ILE A 8 15.70 21.49 13.17
CA ILE A 8 14.36 20.89 13.03
C ILE A 8 13.91 20.86 11.57
N ALA A 9 14.03 21.97 10.85
CA ALA A 9 13.67 22.04 9.42
C ALA A 9 14.51 21.07 8.58
N THR A 10 15.78 20.88 8.94
CA THR A 10 16.69 19.92 8.28
C THR A 10 16.28 18.48 8.55
N ARG A 11 15.91 18.13 9.81
CA ARG A 11 15.41 16.79 10.16
C ARG A 11 14.09 16.47 9.46
N ILE A 12 13.13 17.40 9.47
CA ILE A 12 11.84 17.24 8.76
C ILE A 12 12.07 17.05 7.26
N SER A 13 13.01 17.81 6.66
CA SER A 13 13.35 17.66 5.25
C SER A 13 13.97 16.30 4.94
N LEU A 14 14.87 15.81 5.81
CA LEU A 14 15.48 14.48 5.65
C LEU A 14 14.46 13.34 5.78
N ASP A 15 13.61 13.39 6.81
CA ASP A 15 12.51 12.42 7.01
C ASP A 15 11.52 12.43 5.84
N SER A 16 11.20 13.62 5.31
CA SER A 16 10.34 13.79 4.14
C SER A 16 10.96 13.14 2.89
N VAL A 17 12.26 13.34 2.64
CA VAL A 17 12.96 12.71 1.51
C VAL A 17 12.99 11.18 1.63
N GLN A 18 13.29 10.65 2.83
CA GLN A 18 13.25 9.20 3.07
C GLN A 18 11.83 8.63 2.95
N ALA A 19 10.80 9.40 3.33
CA ALA A 19 9.39 9.01 3.18
C ALA A 19 8.99 8.90 1.72
N VAL A 20 9.35 9.90 0.91
CA VAL A 20 9.07 9.88 -0.53
C VAL A 20 9.72 8.67 -1.20
N GLY A 21 10.96 8.33 -0.83
CA GLY A 21 11.64 7.14 -1.34
C GLY A 21 10.96 5.83 -0.95
N SER A 22 10.57 5.69 0.31
CA SER A 22 9.95 4.46 0.84
C SER A 22 8.53 4.26 0.30
N LEU A 23 7.72 5.32 0.26
CA LEU A 23 6.39 5.30 -0.35
C LEU A 23 6.45 5.02 -1.85
N LYS A 24 7.47 5.53 -2.55
CA LYS A 24 7.70 5.20 -3.96
C LYS A 24 8.01 3.72 -4.13
N GLY A 25 8.92 3.16 -3.33
CA GLY A 25 9.23 1.74 -3.34
C GLY A 25 8.01 0.86 -3.09
N LEU A 26 7.16 1.23 -2.12
CA LEU A 26 5.91 0.54 -1.84
C LEU A 26 4.90 0.64 -3.00
N LYS A 27 4.75 1.83 -3.61
CA LYS A 27 3.90 2.03 -4.80
C LYS A 27 4.39 1.21 -5.99
N ASP A 28 5.70 1.12 -6.19
CA ASP A 28 6.30 0.31 -7.26
C ASP A 28 6.11 -1.18 -6.99
N ALA A 29 6.26 -1.63 -5.74
CA ALA A 29 5.94 -3.00 -5.33
C ALA A 29 4.47 -3.35 -5.58
N ILE A 30 3.53 -2.47 -5.19
CA ILE A 30 2.09 -2.65 -5.48
C ILE A 30 1.83 -2.81 -6.98
N LYS A 31 2.45 -1.97 -7.82
CA LYS A 31 2.32 -2.07 -9.28
C LYS A 31 2.90 -3.37 -9.83
N ALA A 32 4.09 -3.75 -9.37
CA ALA A 32 4.76 -4.98 -9.79
C ALA A 32 3.90 -6.20 -9.44
N THR A 33 3.47 -6.32 -8.18
CA THR A 33 2.58 -7.40 -7.74
C THR A 33 1.27 -7.41 -8.53
N ASN A 34 0.67 -6.24 -8.78
CA ASN A 34 -0.56 -6.14 -9.58
C ASN A 34 -0.41 -6.64 -11.02
N ASN A 35 0.71 -6.31 -11.65
CA ASN A 35 0.97 -6.73 -13.02
C ASN A 35 1.30 -8.23 -13.09
N GLU A 36 2.03 -8.75 -12.10
CA GLU A 36 2.44 -10.14 -12.03
C GLU A 36 1.24 -11.09 -11.95
N TRP A 37 0.33 -10.89 -10.99
CA TRP A 37 -0.82 -11.79 -10.85
C TRP A 37 -1.78 -11.70 -12.04
N LYS A 38 -1.93 -10.52 -12.66
CA LYS A 38 -2.74 -10.35 -13.87
C LYS A 38 -2.16 -11.09 -15.06
N ALA A 39 -0.84 -11.01 -15.26
CA ALA A 39 -0.17 -11.73 -16.34
C ALA A 39 -0.33 -13.25 -16.17
N GLN A 40 -0.15 -13.74 -14.94
CA GLN A 40 -0.34 -15.16 -14.63
C GLN A 40 -1.80 -15.60 -14.79
N GLU A 41 -2.78 -14.79 -14.33
CA GLU A 41 -4.21 -15.06 -14.53
C GLU A 41 -4.54 -15.22 -16.03
N ILE A 42 -4.03 -14.34 -16.89
CA ILE A 42 -4.27 -14.39 -18.34
C ILE A 42 -3.64 -15.65 -18.94
N ALA A 43 -2.40 -15.97 -18.57
CA ALA A 43 -1.73 -17.18 -19.05
C ALA A 43 -2.51 -18.45 -18.69
N LEU A 44 -2.97 -18.55 -17.44
CA LEU A 44 -3.75 -19.69 -16.95
C LEU A 44 -5.10 -19.80 -17.67
N LYS A 45 -5.83 -18.70 -17.85
CA LYS A 45 -7.06 -18.68 -18.65
C LYS A 45 -6.84 -19.14 -20.08
N ASN A 46 -5.78 -18.67 -20.73
CA ASN A 46 -5.46 -19.05 -22.11
C ASN A 46 -5.11 -20.55 -22.23
N SER A 47 -4.59 -21.16 -21.16
CA SER A 47 -4.34 -22.60 -21.09
C SER A 47 -5.58 -23.43 -20.73
N GLY A 48 -6.71 -22.79 -20.41
CA GLY A 48 -7.93 -23.43 -19.95
C GLY A 48 -7.98 -23.72 -18.44
N ASP A 49 -6.93 -23.35 -17.69
CA ASP A 49 -6.87 -23.51 -16.24
C ASP A 49 -7.57 -22.34 -15.51
N TYR A 50 -8.90 -22.42 -15.47
CA TYR A 50 -9.72 -21.40 -14.80
C TYR A 50 -9.60 -21.43 -13.27
N LEU A 51 -9.38 -22.61 -12.68
CA LEU A 51 -9.21 -22.76 -11.22
C LEU A 51 -7.88 -22.13 -10.78
N GLY A 52 -6.78 -22.43 -11.48
CA GLY A 52 -5.49 -21.81 -11.26
C GLY A 52 -5.54 -20.30 -11.48
N ALA A 53 -6.23 -19.83 -12.53
CA ALA A 53 -6.40 -18.40 -12.77
C ALA A 53 -7.13 -17.69 -11.61
N ALA A 54 -8.19 -18.30 -11.07
CA ALA A 54 -8.91 -17.78 -9.92
C ALA A 54 -8.05 -17.76 -8.65
N LYS A 55 -7.24 -18.80 -8.43
CA LYS A 55 -6.30 -18.90 -7.31
C LYS A 55 -5.28 -17.77 -7.34
N VAL A 56 -4.58 -17.61 -8.46
CA VAL A 56 -3.52 -16.62 -8.61
C VAL A 56 -4.07 -15.20 -8.46
N LYS A 57 -5.27 -14.93 -8.99
CA LYS A 57 -5.95 -13.65 -8.76
C LYS A 57 -6.20 -13.39 -7.28
N TYR A 58 -6.75 -14.37 -6.56
CA TYR A 58 -7.02 -14.25 -5.13
C TYR A 58 -5.72 -14.02 -4.33
N GLU A 59 -4.68 -14.82 -4.58
CA GLU A 59 -3.38 -14.71 -3.91
C GLU A 59 -2.68 -13.39 -4.24
N GLY A 60 -2.72 -12.96 -5.49
CA GLY A 60 -2.15 -11.71 -5.97
C GLY A 60 -2.80 -10.49 -5.32
N LEU A 61 -4.13 -10.41 -5.33
CA LEU A 61 -4.87 -9.34 -4.64
C LEU A 61 -4.59 -9.34 -3.13
N SER A 62 -4.50 -10.53 -2.52
CA SER A 62 -4.15 -10.66 -1.09
C SER A 62 -2.74 -10.16 -0.78
N ASN A 63 -1.76 -10.38 -1.67
CA ASN A 63 -0.42 -9.83 -1.53
C ASN A 63 -0.39 -8.31 -1.71
N VAL A 64 -1.17 -7.75 -2.65
CA VAL A 64 -1.30 -6.28 -2.79
C VAL A 64 -1.81 -5.66 -1.47
N ILE A 65 -2.80 -6.26 -0.82
CA ILE A 65 -3.31 -5.79 0.48
C ILE A 65 -2.22 -5.83 1.55
N LYS A 66 -1.39 -6.88 1.60
CA LYS A 66 -0.27 -6.95 2.56
C LYS A 66 0.70 -5.77 2.40
N ILE A 67 1.05 -5.42 1.16
CA ILE A 67 1.94 -4.29 0.86
C ILE A 67 1.27 -2.96 1.25
N GLN A 68 -0.02 -2.81 0.98
CA GLN A 68 -0.80 -1.64 1.42
C GLN A 68 -0.83 -1.47 2.94
N LYS A 69 -0.99 -2.57 3.69
CA LYS A 69 -0.91 -2.57 5.16
C LYS A 69 0.47 -2.13 5.66
N GLN A 70 1.54 -2.60 5.02
CA GLN A 70 2.90 -2.14 5.32
C GLN A 70 3.07 -0.64 5.06
N SER A 71 2.50 -0.13 3.96
CA SER A 71 2.53 1.31 3.66
C SER A 71 1.81 2.15 4.71
N ILE A 72 0.65 1.70 5.20
CA ILE A 72 -0.09 2.38 6.26
C ILE A 72 0.73 2.38 7.55
N ALA A 73 1.30 1.24 7.94
CA ALA A 73 2.10 1.13 9.17
C ALA A 73 3.34 2.03 9.15
N GLU A 74 3.98 2.18 7.99
CA GLU A 74 5.11 3.09 7.84
C GLU A 74 4.67 4.56 7.94
N LEU A 75 3.59 4.93 7.26
CA LEU A 75 3.02 6.28 7.33
C LEU A 75 2.61 6.65 8.77
N GLU A 76 1.96 5.74 9.50
CA GLU A 76 1.56 5.93 10.90
C GLU A 76 2.77 6.07 11.82
N THR A 77 3.84 5.33 11.57
CA THR A 77 5.08 5.43 12.36
C THR A 77 5.75 6.78 12.16
N ARG A 78 5.85 7.25 10.91
CA ARG A 78 6.37 8.59 10.58
C ARG A 78 5.49 9.69 11.17
N GLN A 79 4.17 9.55 11.06
CA GLN A 79 3.21 10.47 11.64
C GLN A 79 3.39 10.61 13.16
N ARG A 80 3.55 9.51 13.88
CA ARG A 80 3.82 9.53 15.34
C ARG A 80 5.13 10.24 15.67
N GLY A 81 6.15 10.12 14.82
CA GLY A 81 7.41 10.86 14.97
C GLY A 81 7.25 12.38 14.89
N LEU A 82 6.27 12.88 14.12
CA LEU A 82 6.00 14.31 13.94
C LEU A 82 5.23 14.96 15.10
N ILE A 83 4.50 14.19 15.92
CA ILE A 83 3.71 14.73 17.05
C ILE A 83 4.61 15.39 18.11
N ASN A 84 5.91 15.10 18.11
CA ASN A 84 6.90 15.68 19.04
C ASN A 84 7.54 16.99 18.54
N VAL A 85 7.08 17.60 17.44
CA VAL A 85 7.69 18.81 16.87
C VAL A 85 6.64 19.89 16.55
N ASN A 86 7.03 21.15 16.76
CA ASN A 86 6.35 22.46 16.61
C ASN A 86 5.43 22.69 15.38
N GLU A 87 4.64 23.78 15.36
CA GLU A 87 3.55 24.13 14.42
C GLU A 87 3.80 23.90 12.90
N GLU A 88 5.04 23.94 12.42
CA GLU A 88 5.38 23.63 11.02
C GLU A 88 5.08 22.16 10.64
N THR A 89 5.09 21.25 11.63
CA THR A 89 4.73 19.84 11.44
C THR A 89 3.27 19.61 11.14
N ALA A 90 2.37 20.55 11.46
CA ALA A 90 0.93 20.38 11.26
C ALA A 90 0.61 20.12 9.77
N ARG A 91 1.28 20.81 8.85
CA ARG A 91 1.08 20.59 7.40
C ARG A 91 1.56 19.23 6.93
N THR A 92 2.67 18.74 7.48
CA THR A 92 3.22 17.42 7.14
C THR A 92 2.37 16.30 7.74
N PHE A 93 1.89 16.50 8.96
CA PHE A 93 0.94 15.62 9.62
C PHE A 93 -0.36 15.48 8.82
N GLU A 94 -0.92 16.59 8.35
CA GLU A 94 -2.13 16.59 7.51
C GLU A 94 -1.91 15.85 6.18
N LYS A 95 -0.73 16.00 5.56
CA LYS A 95 -0.37 15.23 4.36
C LYS A 95 -0.33 13.73 4.62
N TYR A 96 0.31 13.30 5.71
CA TYR A 96 0.33 11.88 6.09
C TYR A 96 -1.08 11.36 6.42
N ASN A 97 -1.91 12.13 7.11
CA ASN A 97 -3.32 11.79 7.33
C ASN A 97 -4.08 11.56 6.02
N ALA A 98 -3.91 12.46 5.06
CA ALA A 98 -4.55 12.35 3.75
C ALA A 98 -4.07 11.10 3.00
N GLU A 99 -2.76 10.83 2.99
CA GLU A 99 -2.23 9.61 2.35
C GLU A 99 -2.70 8.33 3.06
N ILE A 100 -2.67 8.27 4.39
CA ILE A 100 -3.18 7.12 5.18
C ILE A 100 -4.65 6.86 4.85
N THR A 101 -5.47 7.92 4.85
CA THR A 101 -6.91 7.82 4.56
C THR A 101 -7.15 7.29 3.16
N LYS A 102 -6.45 7.83 2.16
CA LYS A 102 -6.53 7.36 0.78
C LYS A 102 -6.12 5.89 0.66
N THR A 103 -4.99 5.50 1.24
CA THR A 103 -4.50 4.11 1.19
C THR A 103 -5.48 3.15 1.87
N ARG A 104 -6.12 3.55 2.98
CA ARG A 104 -7.18 2.75 3.63
C ARG A 104 -8.42 2.59 2.75
N GLN A 105 -8.84 3.63 2.04
CA GLN A 105 -9.97 3.56 1.10
C GLN A 105 -9.67 2.61 -0.07
N GLU A 106 -8.47 2.70 -0.64
CA GLU A 106 -8.01 1.79 -1.69
C GLU A 106 -7.95 0.34 -1.17
N MET A 107 -7.47 0.13 0.06
CA MET A 107 -7.41 -1.19 0.70
C MET A 107 -8.79 -1.81 0.89
N SER A 108 -9.77 -1.04 1.37
CA SER A 108 -11.16 -1.51 1.53
C SER A 108 -11.79 -2.00 0.21
N SER A 109 -11.49 -1.29 -0.89
CA SER A 109 -11.92 -1.70 -2.24
C SER A 109 -11.25 -3.02 -2.68
N LEU A 110 -9.97 -3.20 -2.32
CA LEU A 110 -9.23 -4.43 -2.58
C LEU A 110 -9.72 -5.60 -1.70
N ASP A 111 -10.07 -5.37 -0.44
CA ASP A 111 -10.65 -6.39 0.46
C ASP A 111 -11.96 -6.95 -0.11
N THR A 112 -12.81 -6.09 -0.67
CA THR A 112 -14.04 -6.50 -1.37
C THR A 112 -13.72 -7.36 -2.61
N SER A 113 -12.67 -6.97 -3.35
CA SER A 113 -12.21 -7.69 -4.54
C SER A 113 -11.59 -9.05 -4.20
N VAL A 114 -10.85 -9.15 -3.10
CA VAL A 114 -10.30 -10.41 -2.55
C VAL A 114 -11.42 -11.33 -2.14
N SER A 115 -12.42 -10.82 -1.41
CA SER A 115 -13.56 -11.62 -0.95
C SER A 115 -14.33 -12.22 -2.13
N SER A 116 -14.64 -11.39 -3.14
CA SER A 116 -15.31 -11.86 -4.36
C SER A 116 -14.46 -12.84 -5.17
N SER A 117 -13.14 -12.63 -5.24
CA SER A 117 -12.23 -13.52 -5.98
C SER A 117 -12.06 -14.86 -5.27
N LYS A 118 -12.01 -14.84 -3.93
CA LYS A 118 -11.98 -16.04 -3.11
C LYS A 118 -13.25 -16.87 -3.28
N GLN A 119 -14.42 -16.24 -3.23
CA GLN A 119 -15.69 -16.94 -3.45
C GLN A 119 -15.70 -17.66 -4.80
N LYS A 120 -15.27 -16.99 -5.87
CA LYS A 120 -15.18 -17.60 -7.21
C LYS A 120 -14.21 -18.77 -7.26
N TYR A 121 -13.08 -18.66 -6.57
CA TYR A 121 -12.13 -19.77 -6.45
C TYR A 121 -12.78 -20.96 -5.72
N ASP A 122 -13.43 -20.73 -4.59
CA ASP A 122 -14.12 -21.78 -3.81
C ASP A 122 -15.28 -22.42 -4.59
N GLU A 123 -15.96 -21.67 -5.45
CA GLU A 123 -17.02 -22.18 -6.34
C GLU A 123 -16.44 -23.09 -7.44
N LEU A 124 -15.30 -22.71 -8.04
CA LEU A 124 -14.61 -23.51 -9.05
C LEU A 124 -13.95 -24.77 -8.47
N GLU A 125 -13.52 -24.74 -7.22
CA GLU A 125 -12.89 -25.89 -6.56
C GLU A 125 -13.90 -27.02 -6.26
N LYS A 126 -15.19 -26.68 -6.10
CA LYS A 126 -16.26 -27.62 -5.75
C LYS A 126 -16.93 -28.29 -6.95
N ASN A 127 -16.61 -27.88 -8.17
CA ASN A 127 -17.27 -28.26 -9.41
C ASN A 127 -16.38 -29.21 -10.23
#